data_AF-A0A6J7E5P0-F1
#
_entry.id   AF-A0A6J7E5P0-F1
#
_cell.length_a   1.000
_cell.length_b   1.000
_cell.length_c   1.000
_cell.angle_alpha   90.00
_cell.angle_beta   90.00
_cell.angle_gamma   90.00
#
_symmetry.space_group_name_H-M   'P 1'
#
loop_
_entity.id
_entity.type
_entity.pdbx_description
1 polymer ?
#
loop_
_entity_poly.entity_id
_entity_poly.type
_entity_poly.pdbx_seq_one_letter_code
_entity_poly.pdbx_strand_id
1 'polypeptide(L)'
;MAKSQLYKGPFAEVLRRGGVFPVRRGRSDEQSFEIARRILARGGTVCIYSEGGRSRTGRLAEKPKRGIGRIALESGAQVVPVAIHGSERVRNWKRLQFPRITVRFGEPIRWDPIAEPTREQQQAVADEIFAGVRALYASLGGN
;
A
#
# COMPACT_ATOMS: atom_id res chain seq x y z
N MET A 1 -6.93 -2.59 1.44
CA MET A 1 -7.78 -1.42 1.11
C MET A 1 -8.34 -1.56 -0.30
N ALA A 2 -9.61 -1.24 -0.54
CA ALA A 2 -10.19 -1.28 -1.89
C ALA A 2 -11.03 -0.04 -2.20
N LYS A 3 -11.18 0.27 -3.49
CA LYS A 3 -11.99 1.39 -3.97
C LYS A 3 -13.44 1.18 -3.51
N SER A 4 -14.10 2.23 -3.00
CA SER A 4 -15.51 2.14 -2.54
C SER A 4 -16.47 1.64 -3.63
N GLN A 5 -16.14 1.84 -4.91
CA GLN A 5 -16.91 1.34 -6.05
C GLN A 5 -16.93 -0.20 -6.18
N LEU A 6 -15.99 -0.90 -5.54
CA LEU A 6 -15.92 -2.38 -5.53
C LEU A 6 -16.85 -3.02 -4.49
N TYR A 7 -17.51 -2.22 -3.64
CA TYR A 7 -18.50 -2.68 -2.67
C TYR A 7 -19.92 -2.70 -3.27
N LYS A 8 -20.05 -3.13 -4.53
CA LYS A 8 -21.33 -3.36 -5.21
C LYS A 8 -21.37 -4.79 -5.75
N GLY A 9 -22.45 -5.52 -5.50
CA GLY A 9 -22.63 -6.90 -5.97
C GLY A 9 -21.89 -7.98 -5.15
N PRO A 10 -21.79 -9.23 -5.65
CA PRO A 10 -21.30 -10.38 -4.88
C PRO A 10 -19.83 -10.29 -4.44
N PHE A 11 -19.01 -9.48 -5.12
CA PHE A 11 -17.62 -9.21 -4.70
C PHE A 11 -17.52 -8.45 -3.36
N ALA A 12 -18.57 -7.73 -2.96
CA ALA A 12 -18.57 -6.98 -1.70
C ALA A 12 -18.45 -7.90 -0.47
N GLU A 13 -19.04 -9.11 -0.53
CA GLU A 13 -19.01 -10.07 0.58
C GLU A 13 -17.60 -10.67 0.77
N VAL A 14 -16.92 -10.99 -0.33
CA VAL A 14 -15.52 -11.46 -0.29
C VAL A 14 -14.60 -10.38 0.28
N LEU A 15 -14.79 -9.13 -0.15
CA LEU A 15 -13.99 -8.01 0.35
C LEU A 15 -14.23 -7.74 1.84
N ARG A 16 -15.49 -7.80 2.29
CA ARG A 16 -15.84 -7.65 3.73
C ARG A 16 -15.26 -8.77 4.59
N ARG A 17 -15.38 -10.03 4.15
CA ARG A 17 -14.82 -11.18 4.86
C ARG A 17 -13.29 -11.18 4.88
N GLY A 18 -12.66 -10.64 3.85
CA GLY A 18 -11.21 -10.47 3.76
C GLY A 18 -10.64 -9.28 4.56
N GLY A 19 -11.44 -8.60 5.40
CA GLY A 19 -10.98 -7.44 6.17
C GLY A 19 -10.64 -6.21 5.33
N VAL A 20 -11.06 -6.20 4.07
CA VAL A 20 -10.86 -5.04 3.20
C VAL A 20 -11.85 -3.96 3.64
N PHE A 21 -11.40 -2.71 3.66
CA PHE A 21 -12.26 -1.54 3.91
C PHE A 21 -12.28 -0.60 2.70
N PRO A 22 -13.42 0.08 2.45
CA PRO A 22 -13.57 1.01 1.35
C PRO A 22 -12.78 2.30 1.60
N VAL A 23 -11.98 2.73 0.62
CA VAL A 23 -11.28 4.01 0.63
C VAL A 23 -11.86 4.91 -0.47
N ARG A 24 -12.28 6.13 -0.10
CA ARG A 24 -12.77 7.16 -1.03
C ARG A 24 -11.63 8.13 -1.35
N ARG A 25 -11.09 8.06 -2.57
CA ARG A 25 -10.09 9.05 -3.04
C ARG A 25 -10.74 10.43 -3.17
N GLY A 26 -10.20 11.44 -2.50
CA GLY A 26 -10.52 12.86 -2.73
C GLY A 26 -11.64 13.48 -1.89
N ARG A 27 -12.25 12.78 -0.91
CA ARG A 27 -13.27 13.41 -0.03
C ARG A 27 -13.22 13.07 1.47
N SER A 28 -12.38 12.16 1.95
CA SER A 28 -12.04 12.06 3.39
C SER A 28 -10.89 11.08 3.57
N ASP A 29 -9.67 11.61 3.49
CA ASP A 29 -8.46 10.85 3.82
C ASP A 29 -8.49 10.43 5.30
N GLU A 30 -9.02 11.28 6.18
CA GLU A 30 -9.01 11.10 7.64
C GLU A 30 -9.78 9.86 8.11
N GLN A 31 -10.98 9.60 7.56
CA GLN A 31 -11.75 8.41 7.95
C GLN A 31 -11.02 7.11 7.58
N SER A 32 -10.25 7.12 6.48
CA SER A 32 -9.47 5.94 6.06
C SER A 32 -8.27 5.71 6.98
N PHE A 33 -7.64 6.78 7.45
CA PHE A 33 -6.56 6.74 8.45
C PHE A 33 -7.06 6.20 9.78
N GLU A 34 -8.22 6.66 10.26
CA GLU A 34 -8.80 6.18 11.50
C GLU A 34 -9.13 4.68 11.45
N ILE A 35 -9.70 4.20 10.34
CA ILE A 35 -9.96 2.76 10.15
C ILE A 35 -8.65 1.97 10.16
N ALA A 36 -7.62 2.44 9.45
CA ALA A 36 -6.32 1.79 9.43
C ALA A 36 -5.72 1.69 10.85
N ARG A 37 -5.75 2.77 11.63
CA ARG A 37 -5.31 2.78 13.03
C ARG A 37 -6.08 1.78 13.89
N ARG A 38 -7.41 1.74 13.78
CA ARG A 38 -8.25 0.78 14.53
C ARG A 38 -7.94 -0.67 14.18
N ILE A 39 -7.64 -0.97 12.92
CA ILE A 39 -7.25 -2.32 12.49
C ILE A 39 -5.91 -2.69 13.09
N LEU A 40 -4.91 -1.82 13.00
CA LEU A 40 -3.57 -2.06 13.53
C LEU A 40 -3.59 -2.20 15.05
N ALA A 41 -4.36 -1.37 15.76
CA ALA A 41 -4.52 -1.45 17.21
C ALA A 41 -5.14 -2.77 17.71
N ARG A 42 -5.84 -3.51 16.83
CA ARG A 42 -6.42 -4.83 17.13
C ARG A 42 -5.52 -5.99 16.69
N GLY A 43 -4.27 -5.72 16.31
CA GLY A 43 -3.34 -6.72 15.78
C GLY A 43 -3.63 -7.13 14.33
N GLY A 44 -4.48 -6.38 13.62
CA GLY A 44 -4.78 -6.63 12.22
C GLY A 44 -3.70 -6.11 11.27
N THR A 45 -3.89 -6.34 9.97
CA THR A 45 -2.92 -5.95 8.93
C THR A 45 -3.55 -5.00 7.91
N VAL A 46 -2.79 -3.98 7.49
CA VAL A 46 -3.22 -3.03 6.45
C VAL A 46 -2.22 -3.04 5.30
N CYS A 47 -2.70 -3.28 4.08
CA CYS A 47 -1.90 -3.13 2.86
C CYS A 47 -2.14 -1.76 2.22
N ILE A 48 -1.06 -1.01 2.02
CA ILE A 48 -1.04 0.37 1.48
C ILE A 48 -0.12 0.44 0.26
N TYR A 49 -0.60 1.05 -0.81
CA TYR A 49 0.22 1.39 -1.98
C TYR A 49 0.78 2.81 -1.81
N SER A 50 2.09 2.92 -1.57
CA SER A 50 2.81 4.18 -1.33
C SER A 50 2.65 5.19 -2.48
N GLU A 51 2.44 4.75 -3.71
CA GLU A 51 2.29 5.62 -4.88
C GLU A 51 0.92 6.29 -4.99
N GLY A 52 -0.11 5.77 -4.29
CA GLY A 52 -1.49 6.24 -4.38
C GLY A 52 -2.21 5.96 -5.71
N GLY A 53 -1.52 5.32 -6.66
CA GLY A 53 -1.99 5.01 -8.01
C GLY A 53 -1.54 3.62 -8.47
N ARG A 54 -1.91 3.27 -9.70
CA ARG A 54 -1.32 2.11 -10.39
C ARG A 54 -0.41 2.64 -11.49
N SER A 55 0.82 2.13 -11.57
CA SER A 55 1.68 2.41 -12.72
C SER A 55 1.04 1.90 -14.02
N ARG A 56 1.17 2.68 -15.08
CA ARG A 56 0.71 2.30 -16.44
C ARG A 56 1.85 1.82 -17.33
N THR A 57 3.09 2.11 -16.94
CA THR A 57 4.31 1.85 -17.71
C THR A 57 5.18 0.75 -17.11
N GLY A 58 4.78 0.23 -15.93
CA GLY A 58 5.60 -0.70 -15.16
C GLY A 58 6.69 -0.01 -14.34
N ARG A 59 6.88 1.30 -14.47
CA ARG A 59 7.82 2.05 -13.63
C ARG A 59 7.19 2.44 -12.30
N LEU A 60 7.97 2.40 -11.23
CA LEU A 60 7.56 2.96 -9.95
C LEU A 60 7.36 4.48 -10.06
N ALA A 61 6.50 5.04 -9.22
CA ALA A 61 6.34 6.48 -9.06
C ALA A 61 7.64 7.11 -8.56
N GLU A 62 7.86 8.37 -8.92
CA GLU A 62 9.06 9.11 -8.48
C GLU A 62 9.07 9.33 -6.97
N LYS A 63 7.90 9.63 -6.40
CA LYS A 63 7.73 9.96 -4.98
C LYS A 63 6.56 9.22 -4.34
N PRO A 64 6.71 8.75 -3.09
CA PRO A 64 5.62 8.17 -2.33
C PRO A 64 4.70 9.26 -1.77
N LYS A 65 3.51 8.86 -1.36
CA LYS A 65 2.57 9.69 -0.61
C LYS A 65 2.90 9.60 0.88
N ARG A 66 3.07 10.75 1.54
CA ARG A 66 3.34 10.87 2.99
C ARG A 66 2.40 10.08 3.92
N GLY A 67 1.19 9.75 3.45
CA GLY A 67 0.20 9.03 4.24
C GLY A 67 0.68 7.70 4.80
N ILE A 68 1.57 6.99 4.08
CA ILE A 68 2.13 5.75 4.61
C ILE A 68 3.03 5.99 5.83
N GLY A 69 3.83 7.06 5.82
CA GLY A 69 4.66 7.45 6.95
C GLY A 69 3.84 7.97 8.13
N ARG A 70 2.72 8.67 7.85
CA ARG A 70 1.74 9.06 8.89
C ARG A 70 1.21 7.84 9.65
N ILE A 71 0.76 6.80 8.95
CA ILE A 71 0.24 5.59 9.60
C ILE A 71 1.34 4.87 10.38
N ALA A 72 2.53 4.74 9.80
CA ALA A 72 3.66 4.09 10.45
C ALA A 72 4.01 4.77 11.80
N LEU A 73 4.12 6.10 11.79
CA LEU A 73 4.44 6.89 12.99
C LEU A 73 3.29 6.95 13.98
N GLU A 74 2.04 7.17 13.56
CA GLU A 74 0.91 7.25 14.50
C GLU A 74 0.59 5.90 15.16
N SER A 75 0.84 4.79 14.46
CA SER A 75 0.51 3.45 14.97
C SER A 75 1.67 2.74 15.66
N GLY A 76 2.92 3.09 15.35
CA GLY A 76 4.09 2.31 15.75
C GLY A 76 4.09 0.86 15.22
N ALA A 77 3.28 0.57 14.21
CA ALA A 77 3.15 -0.75 13.63
C ALA A 77 4.37 -1.11 12.77
N GLN A 78 4.67 -2.40 12.72
CA GLN A 78 5.72 -2.94 11.85
C GLN A 78 5.30 -2.82 10.38
N VAL A 79 6.16 -2.21 9.56
CA VAL A 79 5.95 -2.02 8.12
C VAL A 79 6.87 -2.96 7.36
N VAL A 80 6.30 -3.77 6.47
CA VAL A 80 7.06 -4.65 5.57
C VAL A 80 7.03 -4.05 4.16
N PRO A 81 8.18 -3.60 3.60
CA PRO A 81 8.26 -3.17 2.21
C PRO A 81 7.95 -4.33 1.26
N VAL A 82 7.14 -4.08 0.23
CA VAL A 82 6.76 -5.12 -0.75
C VAL A 82 6.89 -4.58 -2.16
N ALA A 83 7.58 -5.33 -3.03
CA ALA A 83 7.66 -5.06 -4.46
C ALA A 83 6.86 -6.10 -5.25
N ILE A 84 6.13 -5.64 -6.26
CA ILE A 84 5.33 -6.47 -7.16
C ILE A 84 5.75 -6.18 -8.60
N HIS A 85 6.29 -7.17 -9.30
CA HIS A 85 6.77 -7.05 -10.69
C HIS A 85 5.96 -7.95 -11.64
N GLY A 86 5.70 -7.49 -12.87
CA GLY A 86 4.97 -8.23 -13.91
C GLY A 86 3.45 -8.05 -13.88
N SER A 87 2.91 -7.37 -12.87
CA SER A 87 1.46 -7.15 -12.72
C SER A 87 0.87 -6.19 -13.76
N GLU A 88 1.69 -5.35 -14.39
CA GLU A 88 1.30 -4.43 -15.46
C GLU A 88 0.78 -5.16 -16.71
N ARG A 89 1.28 -6.39 -16.95
CA ARG A 89 0.92 -7.25 -18.10
C ARG A 89 -0.47 -7.86 -17.97
N VAL A 90 -1.06 -7.87 -16.77
CA VAL A 90 -2.39 -8.43 -16.47
C VAL A 90 -3.51 -7.61 -17.12
N ARG A 91 -3.25 -6.38 -17.57
CA ARG A 91 -4.28 -5.50 -18.15
C ARG A 91 -4.98 -6.06 -19.39
N ASN A 92 -4.38 -7.04 -20.07
CA ASN A 92 -4.97 -7.75 -21.21
C ASN A 92 -5.65 -9.07 -20.83
N TRP A 93 -6.34 -9.13 -19.68
CA TRP A 93 -7.03 -10.34 -19.21
C TRP A 93 -7.97 -10.97 -20.26
N LYS A 94 -8.55 -10.15 -21.16
CA LYS A 94 -9.36 -10.60 -22.30
C LYS A 94 -8.62 -11.51 -23.30
N ARG A 95 -7.29 -11.60 -23.25
CA ARG A 95 -6.47 -12.46 -24.11
C ARG A 95 -6.03 -13.76 -23.42
N LEU A 96 -6.60 -14.11 -22.25
CA LEU A 96 -6.20 -15.29 -21.45
C LEU A 96 -4.69 -15.36 -21.17
N GLN A 97 -4.02 -14.21 -21.12
CA GLN A 97 -2.61 -14.12 -20.78
C GLN A 97 -2.45 -14.10 -19.27
N PHE A 98 -1.78 -15.12 -18.73
CA PHE A 98 -1.43 -15.23 -17.32
C PHE A 98 0.06 -14.89 -17.15
N PRO A 99 0.42 -13.60 -17.05
CA PRO A 99 1.81 -13.23 -16.87
C PRO A 99 2.32 -13.74 -15.52
N ARG A 100 3.60 -14.12 -15.47
CA ARG A 100 4.27 -14.39 -14.20
C ARG A 100 4.32 -13.10 -13.39
N ILE A 101 3.77 -13.14 -12.18
CA ILE A 101 3.83 -12.06 -11.19
C ILE A 101 4.80 -12.51 -10.11
N THR A 102 5.80 -11.68 -9.82
CA THR A 102 6.75 -11.92 -8.74
C THR A 102 6.49 -10.90 -7.64
N VAL A 103 6.35 -11.39 -6.41
CA VAL A 103 6.20 -10.56 -5.20
C VAL A 103 7.42 -10.82 -4.32
N ARG A 104 8.06 -9.75 -3.83
CA ARG A 104 9.17 -9.83 -2.89
C ARG A 104 8.89 -8.97 -1.68
N PHE A 105 9.09 -9.55 -0.50
CA PHE A 105 8.95 -8.91 0.80
C PHE A 105 10.35 -8.55 1.29
N GLY A 106 10.50 -7.36 1.86
CA GLY A 106 11.73 -6.92 2.50
C GLY A 106 11.72 -7.15 4.00
N GLU A 107 12.80 -6.71 4.65
CA GLU A 107 12.89 -6.74 6.10
C GLU A 107 11.86 -5.81 6.75
N PRO A 108 11.24 -6.21 7.87
CA PRO A 108 10.33 -5.34 8.57
C PRO A 108 11.02 -4.15 9.22
N ILE A 109 10.39 -2.99 9.13
CA ILE A 109 10.88 -1.72 9.68
C ILE A 109 9.85 -1.23 10.71
N ARG A 110 10.31 -0.65 11.81
CA ARG A 110 9.47 -0.10 12.86
C ARG A 110 10.05 1.22 13.35
N TRP A 111 9.16 2.14 13.70
CA TRP A 111 9.50 3.42 14.33
C TRP A 111 8.78 3.51 15.67
N ASP A 112 9.32 4.35 16.56
CA ASP A 112 8.62 4.73 17.78
C ASP A 112 7.39 5.57 17.45
N PRO A 113 6.25 5.33 18.13
CA PRO A 113 5.02 6.02 17.79
C PRO A 113 5.09 7.51 18.16
N ILE A 114 4.61 8.35 17.25
CA ILE A 114 4.46 9.81 17.43
C ILE A 114 2.99 10.15 17.22
N ALA A 115 2.33 10.74 18.21
CA ALA A 115 0.89 11.03 18.16
C ALA A 115 0.52 12.02 17.05
N GLU A 116 1.33 13.06 16.87
CA GLU A 116 1.10 14.12 15.89
C GLU A 116 2.38 14.39 15.08
N PRO A 117 2.75 13.50 14.14
CA PRO A 117 3.97 13.65 13.38
C PRO A 117 3.83 14.81 12.38
N THR A 118 4.88 15.63 12.25
CA THR A 118 4.91 16.72 11.27
C THR A 118 4.86 16.21 9.84
N ARG A 119 4.52 17.07 8.88
CA ARG A 119 4.46 16.67 7.46
C ARG A 119 5.81 16.19 6.95
N GLU A 120 6.88 16.77 7.48
CA GLU A 120 8.27 16.46 7.17
C GLU A 120 8.63 15.07 7.71
N GLN A 121 8.27 14.75 8.96
CA GLN A 121 8.47 13.42 9.54
C GLN A 121 7.69 12.35 8.76
N GLN A 122 6.43 12.62 8.43
CA GLN A 122 5.59 11.73 7.62
C GLN A 122 6.21 11.45 6.25
N GLN A 123 6.76 12.48 5.59
CA GLN A 123 7.38 12.32 4.28
C GLN A 123 8.71 11.57 4.37
N ALA A 124 9.55 11.87 5.36
CA ALA A 124 10.82 11.19 5.58
C ALA A 124 10.65 9.67 5.76
N VAL A 125 9.72 9.26 6.62
CA VAL A 125 9.40 7.83 6.81
C VAL A 125 8.80 7.21 5.54
N ALA A 126 7.97 7.95 4.80
CA ALA A 126 7.44 7.46 3.53
C ALA A 126 8.54 7.24 2.49
N ASP A 127 9.53 8.13 2.43
CA ASP A 127 10.67 8.03 1.53
C ASP A 127 11.59 6.86 1.89
N GLU A 128 11.80 6.61 3.19
CA GLU A 128 12.55 5.47 3.71
C GLU A 128 11.88 4.13 3.33
N ILE A 129 10.59 3.98 3.63
CA ILE A 129 9.81 2.79 3.23
C ILE A 129 9.90 2.57 1.72
N PHE A 130 9.77 3.64 0.94
CA PHE A 130 9.77 3.55 -0.51
C PHE A 130 11.16 3.30 -1.09
N ALA A 131 12.24 3.71 -0.42
CA ALA A 131 13.59 3.30 -0.76
C ALA A 131 13.75 1.78 -0.65
N GLY A 132 13.21 1.16 0.42
CA GLY A 132 13.14 -0.29 0.55
C GLY A 132 12.38 -0.95 -0.60
N VAL A 133 11.19 -0.44 -0.93
CA VAL A 133 10.40 -0.94 -2.08
C VAL A 133 11.17 -0.82 -3.39
N ARG A 134 11.88 0.30 -3.63
CA ARG A 134 12.70 0.49 -4.83
C ARG A 134 13.84 -0.50 -4.94
N ALA A 135 14.56 -0.75 -3.84
CA ALA A 135 15.63 -1.74 -3.81
C ALA A 135 15.10 -3.14 -4.14
N LEU A 136 13.98 -3.54 -3.54
CA LEU A 136 13.31 -4.80 -3.85
C LEU A 136 12.86 -4.86 -5.30
N TYR A 137 12.26 -3.79 -5.83
CA TYR A 137 11.79 -3.75 -7.22
C TYR A 137 12.94 -3.83 -8.24
N ALA A 138 14.05 -3.14 -7.98
CA ALA A 138 15.25 -3.22 -8.81
C ALA A 138 15.83 -4.64 -8.86
N SER A 139 15.84 -5.34 -7.71
CA SER A 139 16.27 -6.75 -7.63
C SER A 139 15.36 -7.74 -8.39
N LEU A 140 14.18 -7.30 -8.83
CA LEU A 140 13.24 -8.09 -9.64
C LEU A 140 13.32 -7.76 -11.13
N GLY A 141 13.80 -6.57 -11.50
CA GLY A 141 13.92 -6.10 -12.88
C GLY A 141 15.25 -6.41 -13.55
N GLY A 142 16.25 -6.90 -12.80
CA GLY A 142 17.50 -7.42 -13.34
C GLY A 142 17.36 -8.91 -13.67
N ASN A 143 16.87 -9.20 -14.88
CA ASN A 143 17.00 -10.48 -15.58
C ASN A 143 16.95 -10.22 -17.09
#